data_AF-A0A970YIZ6-F1
#
_entry.id   AF-A0A970YIZ6-F1
#
_cell.length_a   1.000
_cell.length_b   1.000
_cell.length_c   1.000
_cell.angle_alpha   90.00
_cell.angle_beta   90.00
_cell.angle_gamma   90.00
#
_symmetry.space_group_name_H-M   'P 1'
#
loop_
_entity.id
_entity.type
_entity.pdbx_description
1 polymer ?
#
loop_
_entity_poly.entity_id
_entity_poly.type
_entity_poly.pdbx_seq_one_letter_code
_entity_poly.pdbx_strand_id
1 'polypeptide(L)'
;MILDRVLRLLKGRKEKLDYSIPKEWLPAGYSGTLKLRDRYIFVDPYEYSSTIVEGILSRADQGRDYSKSLGRMRMENDSTWVNSAIIYGSFVRSTTAYSHHDPEFFSDLDSQQYSESGTFLKMIFMLPYLERMGFDTLYFLPVTSYSDKFKKGELGSPYSVKDFFSIDERYHDRLLGDMNVEEEFTAFVEAAHIMGMRVVLDFIPRTSARDSALILKNPEWFYWIDASRLKDYKPPRIEGLGFDQARVETLPLIYSNENVRKHLSMFRDSPEKLNPEKWRNFVSHHEGNENFLDELV
;
A
#
# COMPACT_ATOMS: atom_id res chain seq x y z
N MET A 1 5.90 3.46 -22.81
CA MET A 1 5.22 3.09 -21.55
C MET A 1 6.23 3.20 -20.41
N ILE A 2 5.77 3.33 -19.16
CA ILE A 2 6.68 3.28 -18.00
C ILE A 2 7.26 1.85 -17.85
N LEU A 3 6.49 0.83 -18.24
CA LEU A 3 6.95 -0.56 -18.31
C LEU A 3 8.17 -0.76 -19.25
N ASP A 4 8.29 0.01 -20.34
CA ASP A 4 9.51 -0.02 -21.18
C ASP A 4 10.74 0.49 -20.43
N ARG A 5 10.57 1.48 -19.54
CA ARG A 5 11.66 2.00 -18.69
C ARG A 5 12.08 0.93 -17.68
N VAL A 6 11.12 0.24 -17.06
CA VAL A 6 11.40 -0.93 -16.19
C VAL A 6 12.24 -1.97 -16.96
N LEU A 7 11.82 -2.35 -18.17
CA LEU A 7 12.58 -3.30 -18.99
C LEU A 7 14.03 -2.84 -19.26
N ARG A 8 14.23 -1.56 -19.59
CA ARG A 8 15.57 -1.00 -19.84
C ARG A 8 16.46 -1.03 -18.59
N LEU A 9 15.91 -0.70 -17.42
CA LEU A 9 16.65 -0.77 -16.16
C LEU A 9 17.09 -2.19 -15.85
N LEU A 10 16.20 -3.17 -16.06
CA LEU A 10 16.49 -4.58 -15.82
C LEU A 10 17.52 -5.14 -16.81
N LYS A 11 17.35 -4.92 -18.12
CA LYS A 11 18.30 -5.41 -19.15
C LYS A 11 19.70 -4.80 -19.05
N GLY A 12 19.84 -3.64 -18.42
CA GLY A 12 21.11 -2.95 -18.24
C GLY A 12 22.03 -3.59 -17.18
N ARG A 13 21.57 -4.63 -16.48
CA ARG A 13 22.26 -5.22 -15.33
C ARG A 13 22.27 -6.75 -15.43
N LYS A 14 23.25 -7.35 -14.77
CA LYS A 14 23.36 -8.78 -14.50
C LYS A 14 23.91 -8.97 -13.09
N GLU A 15 23.47 -10.01 -12.42
CA GLU A 15 23.93 -10.35 -11.09
C GLU A 15 24.25 -11.85 -11.00
N LYS A 16 24.46 -12.36 -9.79
CA LYS A 16 24.73 -13.76 -9.54
C LYS A 16 23.41 -14.55 -9.57
N LEU A 17 23.53 -15.87 -9.68
CA LEU A 17 22.41 -16.81 -9.51
C LEU A 17 22.16 -17.05 -8.01
N ASP A 18 21.80 -15.99 -7.28
CA ASP A 18 21.58 -15.99 -5.83
C ASP A 18 20.25 -15.36 -5.41
N TYR A 19 19.38 -15.01 -6.37
CA TYR A 19 18.00 -14.60 -6.09
C TYR A 19 17.06 -15.81 -6.09
N SER A 20 16.57 -16.21 -4.92
CA SER A 20 15.66 -17.34 -4.79
C SER A 20 14.23 -16.96 -5.17
N ILE A 21 13.53 -17.85 -5.87
CA ILE A 21 12.11 -17.73 -6.21
C ILE A 21 11.36 -19.04 -5.94
N PRO A 22 10.05 -18.98 -5.65
CA PRO A 22 9.22 -20.18 -5.63
C PRO A 22 8.99 -20.68 -7.07
N LYS A 23 8.79 -21.99 -7.22
CA LYS A 23 8.65 -22.64 -8.53
C LYS A 23 7.47 -22.10 -9.33
N GLU A 24 6.38 -21.78 -8.66
CA GLU A 24 5.12 -21.31 -9.26
C GLU A 24 5.27 -19.95 -9.96
N TRP A 25 6.31 -19.17 -9.60
CA TRP A 25 6.60 -17.88 -10.22
C TRP A 25 7.35 -18.00 -11.54
N LEU A 26 7.91 -19.17 -11.86
CA LEU A 26 8.51 -19.39 -13.17
C LEU A 26 7.42 -19.32 -14.26
N PRO A 27 7.58 -18.45 -15.28
CA PRO A 27 6.67 -18.44 -16.41
C PRO A 27 6.77 -19.75 -17.20
N ALA A 28 5.67 -20.14 -17.84
CA ALA A 28 5.67 -21.32 -18.69
C ALA A 28 6.69 -21.15 -19.83
N GLY A 29 7.59 -22.12 -20.00
CA GLY A 29 8.63 -22.05 -21.02
C GLY A 29 9.80 -21.12 -20.70
N TYR A 30 9.99 -20.73 -19.43
CA TYR A 30 11.20 -20.01 -19.00
C TYR A 30 12.46 -20.75 -19.44
N SER A 31 13.28 -20.10 -20.25
CA SER A 31 14.52 -20.64 -20.81
C SER A 31 15.78 -19.97 -20.26
N GLY A 32 15.63 -19.09 -19.27
CA GLY A 32 16.74 -18.38 -18.64
C GLY A 32 17.56 -19.27 -17.71
N THR A 33 18.69 -18.73 -17.28
CA THR A 33 19.64 -19.45 -16.44
C THR A 33 19.07 -19.66 -15.03
N LEU A 34 19.07 -20.91 -14.56
CA LEU A 34 18.68 -21.24 -13.18
C LEU A 34 19.66 -22.18 -12.52
N LYS A 35 19.73 -22.10 -11.20
CA LYS A 35 20.46 -23.01 -10.33
C LYS A 35 19.49 -23.64 -9.33
N LEU A 36 19.55 -24.96 -9.20
CA LEU A 36 18.78 -25.70 -8.20
C LEU A 36 19.66 -25.99 -6.98
N ARG A 37 19.13 -25.77 -5.78
CA ARG A 37 19.73 -26.21 -4.51
C ARG A 37 18.62 -26.76 -3.62
N ASP A 38 18.63 -28.07 -3.41
CA ASP A 38 17.56 -28.81 -2.73
C ASP A 38 16.19 -28.56 -3.37
N ARG A 39 15.26 -27.94 -2.64
CA ARG A 39 13.93 -27.55 -3.13
C ARG A 39 13.86 -26.14 -3.71
N TYR A 40 14.96 -25.39 -3.65
CA TYR A 40 15.00 -23.96 -3.97
C TYR A 40 15.53 -23.71 -5.39
N ILE A 41 14.94 -22.72 -6.04
CA ILE A 41 15.33 -22.25 -7.36
C ILE A 41 16.00 -20.90 -7.18
N PHE A 42 17.16 -20.73 -7.79
CA PHE A 42 17.91 -19.48 -7.84
C PHE A 42 18.06 -19.02 -9.28
N VAL A 43 17.88 -17.73 -9.51
CA VAL A 43 17.98 -17.09 -10.83
C VAL A 43 18.86 -15.85 -10.72
N ASP A 44 19.29 -15.32 -11.87
CA ASP A 44 19.74 -13.93 -11.95
C ASP A 44 18.47 -13.07 -11.89
N PRO A 45 18.32 -12.19 -10.89
CA PRO A 45 17.10 -11.40 -10.72
C PRO A 45 16.81 -10.51 -11.94
N TYR A 46 17.84 -9.98 -12.61
CA TYR A 46 17.67 -9.09 -13.76
C TYR A 46 17.30 -9.86 -15.03
N GLU A 47 17.92 -11.01 -15.29
CA GLU A 47 17.55 -11.90 -16.40
C GLU A 47 16.11 -12.41 -16.24
N TYR A 48 15.77 -12.90 -15.05
CA TYR A 48 14.44 -13.38 -14.71
C TYR A 48 13.37 -12.30 -14.88
N SER A 49 13.58 -11.14 -14.25
CA SER A 49 12.62 -10.04 -14.27
C SER A 49 12.41 -9.48 -15.67
N SER A 50 13.51 -9.25 -16.41
CA SER A 50 13.44 -8.71 -17.77
C SER A 50 12.75 -9.67 -18.74
N THR A 51 12.94 -10.98 -18.58
CA THR A 51 12.25 -12.01 -19.39
C THR A 51 10.73 -11.93 -19.23
N ILE A 52 10.24 -11.78 -17.99
CA ILE A 52 8.79 -11.65 -17.74
C ILE A 52 8.26 -10.36 -18.33
N VAL A 53 8.92 -9.23 -18.05
CA VAL A 53 8.48 -7.91 -18.55
C VAL A 53 8.48 -7.88 -20.08
N GLU A 54 9.48 -8.47 -20.74
CA GLU A 54 9.53 -8.59 -22.19
C GLU A 54 8.41 -9.47 -22.74
N GLY A 55 8.11 -10.61 -22.10
CA GLY A 55 6.99 -11.46 -22.48
C GLY A 55 5.65 -10.73 -22.40
N ILE A 56 5.44 -9.90 -21.37
CA ILE A 56 4.25 -9.07 -21.26
C ILE A 56 4.23 -8.01 -22.38
N LEU A 57 5.31 -7.25 -22.55
CA LEU A 57 5.40 -6.21 -23.58
C LEU A 57 5.20 -6.73 -25.00
N SER A 58 5.60 -7.98 -25.29
CA SER A 58 5.38 -8.60 -26.61
C SER A 58 3.89 -8.76 -26.99
N ARG A 59 2.99 -8.68 -26.00
CA ARG A 59 1.53 -8.72 -26.18
C ARG A 59 0.91 -7.34 -26.35
N ALA A 60 1.69 -6.27 -26.18
CA ALA A 60 1.17 -4.92 -26.25
C ALA A 60 0.91 -4.48 -27.69
N ASP A 61 -0.33 -4.08 -27.98
CA ASP A 61 -0.67 -3.42 -29.25
C ASP A 61 0.09 -2.09 -29.44
N GLN A 62 0.63 -1.89 -30.65
CA GLN A 62 1.32 -0.65 -31.00
C GLN A 62 0.39 0.57 -30.93
N GLY A 63 0.89 1.67 -30.36
CA GLY A 63 0.17 2.95 -30.29
C GLY A 63 -0.95 3.00 -29.23
N ARG A 64 -1.14 1.93 -28.45
CA ARG A 64 -2.14 1.88 -27.38
C ARG A 64 -1.57 2.40 -26.05
N ASP A 65 -2.33 3.25 -25.37
CA ASP A 65 -1.96 3.82 -24.07
C ASP A 65 -2.54 2.97 -22.93
N TYR A 66 -1.72 2.09 -22.37
CA TYR A 66 -2.09 1.19 -21.26
C TYR A 66 -2.09 1.87 -19.88
N SER A 67 -1.73 3.15 -19.79
CA SER A 67 -1.91 3.93 -18.55
C SER A 67 -3.37 4.31 -18.29
N LYS A 68 -4.26 4.15 -19.29
CA LYS A 68 -5.70 4.41 -19.16
C LYS A 68 -6.45 3.16 -18.72
N SER A 69 -7.63 3.34 -18.15
CA SER A 69 -8.46 2.20 -17.75
C SER A 69 -8.92 1.37 -18.95
N LEU A 70 -8.97 0.05 -18.77
CA LEU A 70 -9.45 -0.87 -19.82
C LEU A 70 -10.84 -0.51 -20.33
N GLY A 71 -11.75 -0.03 -19.47
CA GLY A 71 -13.07 0.43 -19.91
C GLY A 71 -13.00 1.56 -20.94
N ARG A 72 -12.11 2.54 -20.74
CA ARG A 72 -11.90 3.61 -21.74
C ARG A 72 -11.29 3.08 -23.03
N MET A 73 -10.32 2.17 -22.92
CA MET A 73 -9.66 1.55 -24.07
C MET A 73 -10.62 0.68 -24.90
N ARG A 74 -11.62 0.06 -24.24
CA ARG A 74 -12.64 -0.80 -24.84
C ARG A 74 -13.94 -0.07 -25.17
N MET A 75 -14.00 1.25 -24.95
CA MET A 75 -15.20 2.08 -25.14
C MET A 75 -16.44 1.56 -24.39
N GLU A 76 -16.24 1.04 -23.19
CA GLU A 76 -17.32 0.61 -22.30
C GLU A 76 -17.99 1.83 -21.67
N ASN A 77 -19.32 1.81 -21.60
CA ASN A 77 -20.14 2.93 -21.09
C ASN A 77 -20.80 2.63 -19.74
N ASP A 78 -20.58 1.45 -19.16
CA ASP A 78 -21.14 1.02 -17.89
C ASP A 78 -20.17 0.13 -17.10
N SER A 79 -20.60 -0.35 -15.94
CA SER A 79 -19.83 -1.22 -15.04
C SER A 79 -20.19 -2.70 -15.14
N THR A 80 -20.92 -3.13 -16.19
CA THR A 80 -21.42 -4.52 -16.29
C THR A 80 -20.31 -5.57 -16.39
N TRP A 81 -19.09 -5.17 -16.77
CA TRP A 81 -17.90 -6.03 -16.74
C TRP A 81 -17.70 -6.73 -15.39
N VAL A 82 -18.11 -6.09 -14.28
CA VAL A 82 -17.93 -6.64 -12.93
C VAL A 82 -18.79 -7.90 -12.70
N ASN A 83 -19.89 -8.05 -13.43
CA ASN A 83 -20.82 -9.17 -13.27
C ASN A 83 -20.22 -10.51 -13.73
N SER A 84 -19.16 -10.47 -14.53
CA SER A 84 -18.44 -11.65 -15.03
C SER A 84 -16.99 -11.69 -14.58
N ALA A 85 -16.55 -10.75 -13.74
CA ALA A 85 -15.15 -10.63 -13.33
C ALA A 85 -14.74 -11.79 -12.40
N ILE A 86 -13.52 -12.28 -12.59
CA ILE A 86 -12.89 -13.26 -11.70
C ILE A 86 -11.79 -12.51 -10.93
N ILE A 87 -12.10 -12.18 -9.68
CA ILE A 87 -11.31 -11.24 -8.87
C ILE A 87 -10.30 -11.99 -7.99
N TYR A 88 -9.03 -11.58 -8.05
CA TYR A 88 -7.99 -11.97 -7.10
C TYR A 88 -7.78 -10.85 -6.07
N GLY A 89 -8.04 -11.14 -4.79
CA GLY A 89 -7.73 -10.24 -3.68
C GLY A 89 -6.26 -10.34 -3.30
N SER A 90 -5.56 -9.21 -3.28
CA SER A 90 -4.13 -9.14 -3.00
C SER A 90 -3.82 -8.11 -1.93
N PHE A 91 -2.96 -8.50 -1.00
CA PHE A 91 -2.23 -7.56 -0.17
C PHE A 91 -0.78 -7.55 -0.64
N VAL A 92 -0.38 -6.55 -1.45
CA VAL A 92 0.93 -6.51 -2.15
C VAL A 92 2.06 -6.98 -1.24
N ARG A 93 2.15 -6.39 -0.04
CA ARG A 93 3.19 -6.68 0.96
C ARG A 93 3.36 -8.16 1.27
N SER A 94 2.26 -8.92 1.31
CA SER A 94 2.25 -10.35 1.66
C SER A 94 2.16 -11.28 0.46
N THR A 95 1.40 -10.90 -0.58
CA THR A 95 1.19 -11.74 -1.77
C THR A 95 2.50 -12.09 -2.46
N THR A 96 3.44 -11.14 -2.52
CA THR A 96 4.73 -11.31 -3.18
C THR A 96 5.92 -11.25 -2.22
N ALA A 97 5.66 -11.49 -0.93
CA ALA A 97 6.73 -11.69 0.03
C ALA A 97 7.41 -13.05 -0.19
N TYR A 98 8.74 -13.06 -0.28
CA TYR A 98 9.52 -14.28 -0.38
C TYR A 98 10.97 -14.02 0.04
N SER A 99 11.58 -15.01 0.68
CA SER A 99 12.97 -14.96 1.12
C SER A 99 13.91 -15.22 -0.05
N HIS A 100 14.39 -14.14 -0.66
CA HIS A 100 15.18 -14.20 -1.89
C HIS A 100 16.65 -14.51 -1.62
N HIS A 101 17.22 -13.95 -0.54
CA HIS A 101 18.64 -14.14 -0.25
C HIS A 101 18.91 -15.51 0.40
N ASP A 102 18.20 -15.78 1.49
CA ASP A 102 18.22 -17.07 2.17
C ASP A 102 16.79 -17.62 2.29
N PRO A 103 16.39 -18.60 1.46
CA PRO A 103 15.02 -19.07 1.43
C PRO A 103 14.61 -19.92 2.65
N GLU A 104 15.48 -20.06 3.65
CA GLU A 104 15.17 -20.60 4.97
C GLU A 104 14.91 -19.53 6.04
N PHE A 105 15.25 -18.26 5.76
CA PHE A 105 15.16 -17.17 6.73
C PHE A 105 14.63 -15.88 6.08
N PHE A 106 13.41 -15.48 6.46
CA PHE A 106 12.83 -14.21 6.01
C PHE A 106 13.38 -13.04 6.81
N SER A 107 13.93 -12.06 6.09
CA SER A 107 14.56 -10.89 6.67
C SER A 107 14.44 -9.70 5.72
N ASP A 108 13.26 -9.09 5.69
CA ASP A 108 13.09 -7.86 4.91
C ASP A 108 13.72 -6.63 5.57
N LEU A 109 13.87 -6.63 6.90
CA LEU A 109 14.49 -5.52 7.65
C LEU A 109 16.02 -5.51 7.54
N ASP A 110 16.67 -6.67 7.43
CA ASP A 110 18.14 -6.75 7.36
C ASP A 110 18.68 -7.12 5.97
N SER A 111 17.83 -7.52 5.00
CA SER A 111 18.27 -7.78 3.63
C SER A 111 18.66 -6.47 2.93
N GLN A 112 19.96 -6.29 2.73
CA GLN A 112 20.51 -5.12 2.03
C GLN A 112 20.46 -5.28 0.50
N GLN A 113 20.31 -6.51 -0.01
CA GLN A 113 20.45 -6.79 -1.44
C GLN A 113 19.10 -6.86 -2.16
N TYR A 114 18.11 -7.55 -1.58
CA TYR A 114 16.81 -7.79 -2.21
C TYR A 114 15.65 -7.36 -1.31
N SER A 115 14.60 -6.79 -1.91
CA SER A 115 13.33 -6.55 -1.21
C SER A 115 12.60 -7.88 -1.01
N GLU A 116 12.54 -8.38 0.23
CA GLU A 116 11.87 -9.65 0.54
C GLU A 116 10.37 -9.46 0.78
N SER A 117 9.93 -8.33 1.32
CA SER A 117 8.52 -7.92 1.31
C SER A 117 8.01 -7.74 -0.11
N GLY A 118 6.71 -7.90 -0.30
CA GLY A 118 6.10 -7.75 -1.61
C GLY A 118 6.19 -6.33 -2.18
N THR A 119 6.49 -6.23 -3.47
CA THR A 119 6.71 -4.99 -4.24
C THR A 119 5.83 -4.98 -5.49
N PHE A 120 5.69 -3.82 -6.15
CA PHE A 120 4.96 -3.76 -7.43
C PHE A 120 5.67 -4.50 -8.55
N LEU A 121 7.00 -4.47 -8.60
CA LEU A 121 7.76 -5.27 -9.56
C LEU A 121 7.45 -6.77 -9.41
N LYS A 122 7.43 -7.29 -8.18
CA LYS A 122 7.09 -8.70 -7.96
C LYS A 122 5.62 -9.01 -8.25
N MET A 123 4.72 -8.04 -8.10
CA MET A 123 3.34 -8.20 -8.57
C MET A 123 3.27 -8.36 -10.10
N ILE A 124 4.16 -7.74 -10.87
CA ILE A 124 4.28 -7.99 -12.32
C ILE A 124 4.67 -9.45 -12.59
N PHE A 125 5.59 -10.03 -11.80
CA PHE A 125 5.99 -11.43 -11.95
C PHE A 125 4.85 -12.41 -11.74
N MET A 126 3.87 -12.05 -10.92
CA MET A 126 2.70 -12.87 -10.64
C MET A 126 1.67 -12.85 -11.76
N LEU A 127 1.63 -11.82 -12.62
CA LEU A 127 0.56 -11.68 -13.62
C LEU A 127 0.43 -12.91 -14.55
N PRO A 128 1.50 -13.53 -15.09
CA PRO A 128 1.38 -14.75 -15.88
C PRO A 128 0.80 -15.93 -15.10
N TYR A 129 1.07 -16.01 -13.79
CA TYR A 129 0.50 -17.06 -12.94
C TYR A 129 -0.99 -16.81 -12.67
N LEU A 130 -1.37 -15.57 -12.34
CA LEU A 130 -2.76 -15.18 -12.10
C LEU A 130 -3.63 -15.35 -13.35
N GLU A 131 -3.10 -15.01 -14.53
CA GLU A 131 -3.78 -15.21 -15.81
C GLU A 131 -4.08 -16.71 -16.07
N ARG A 132 -3.11 -17.59 -15.82
CA ARG A 132 -3.30 -19.05 -15.97
C ARG A 132 -4.37 -19.62 -15.06
N MET A 133 -4.58 -19.00 -13.89
CA MET A 133 -5.67 -19.36 -12.98
C MET A 133 -7.03 -18.79 -13.41
N GLY A 134 -7.06 -17.94 -14.44
CA GLY A 134 -8.28 -17.34 -14.99
C GLY A 134 -8.69 -16.04 -14.33
N PHE A 135 -7.85 -15.43 -13.48
CA PHE A 135 -8.16 -14.13 -12.90
C PHE A 135 -8.02 -13.02 -13.96
N ASP A 136 -9.01 -12.14 -14.02
CA ASP A 136 -9.04 -11.00 -14.94
C ASP A 136 -9.11 -9.65 -14.22
N THR A 137 -9.12 -9.68 -12.88
CA THR A 137 -9.25 -8.48 -12.05
C THR A 137 -8.45 -8.64 -10.76
N LEU A 138 -7.66 -7.62 -10.42
CA LEU A 138 -6.85 -7.55 -9.21
C LEU A 138 -7.44 -6.51 -8.26
N TYR A 139 -7.84 -6.95 -7.07
CA TYR A 139 -8.28 -6.08 -5.99
C TYR A 139 -7.16 -5.93 -4.96
N PHE A 140 -6.72 -4.71 -4.68
CA PHE A 140 -5.73 -4.43 -3.66
C PHE A 140 -6.36 -3.86 -2.40
N LEU A 141 -5.89 -4.36 -1.25
CA LEU A 141 -5.93 -3.59 0.01
C LEU A 141 -5.19 -2.24 -0.18
N PRO A 142 -5.36 -1.25 0.73
CA PRO A 142 -4.75 0.05 0.56
C PRO A 142 -3.24 -0.03 0.33
N VAL A 143 -2.78 0.67 -0.71
CA VAL A 143 -1.36 0.78 -1.10
C VAL A 143 -0.76 2.14 -0.79
N THR A 144 -1.58 3.07 -0.29
CA THR A 144 -1.16 4.41 0.12
C THR A 144 -0.24 4.37 1.32
N SER A 145 0.57 5.42 1.51
CA SER A 145 1.45 5.56 2.67
C SER A 145 0.72 5.30 3.99
N TYR A 146 1.28 4.43 4.83
CA TYR A 146 0.71 4.07 6.12
C TYR A 146 1.66 4.31 7.30
N SER A 147 1.06 4.61 8.45
CA SER A 147 1.78 4.99 9.66
C SER A 147 2.53 3.84 10.33
N ASP A 148 3.68 4.18 10.89
CA ASP A 148 4.47 3.33 11.79
C ASP A 148 4.21 3.60 13.28
N LYS A 149 3.24 4.46 13.61
CA LYS A 149 2.84 4.74 15.00
C LYS A 149 1.71 3.82 15.43
N PHE A 150 1.68 3.49 16.74
CA PHE A 150 0.64 2.66 17.36
C PHE A 150 0.40 1.29 16.69
N LYS A 151 1.45 0.69 16.14
CA LYS A 151 1.40 -0.65 15.53
C LYS A 151 1.11 -1.73 16.57
N LYS A 152 0.45 -2.81 16.15
CA LYS A 152 0.24 -4.01 16.98
C LYS A 152 1.39 -5.02 16.90
N GLY A 153 2.21 -4.93 15.86
CA GLY A 153 3.39 -5.76 15.64
C GLY A 153 4.48 -4.95 14.96
N GLU A 154 5.42 -5.63 14.31
CA GLU A 154 6.57 -5.00 13.66
C GLU A 154 6.18 -4.09 12.49
N LEU A 155 5.13 -4.47 11.75
CA LEU A 155 4.61 -3.73 10.60
C LEU A 155 3.26 -3.06 10.90
N GLY A 156 3.03 -1.91 10.27
CA GLY A 156 1.78 -1.15 10.36
C GLY A 156 0.62 -1.81 9.60
N SER A 157 -0.60 -1.38 9.93
CA SER A 157 -1.80 -1.74 9.16
C SER A 157 -1.89 -0.85 7.92
N PRO A 158 -2.18 -1.38 6.71
CA PRO A 158 -2.39 -0.56 5.52
C PRO A 158 -3.59 0.39 5.66
N TYR A 159 -4.49 0.11 6.60
CA TYR A 159 -5.65 0.96 6.91
C TYR A 159 -5.30 2.19 7.79
N SER A 160 -4.07 2.29 8.31
CA SER A 160 -3.60 3.46 9.06
C SER A 160 -2.98 4.48 8.11
N VAL A 161 -3.79 5.03 7.20
CA VAL A 161 -3.34 5.89 6.10
C VAL A 161 -2.75 7.20 6.60
N LYS A 162 -1.44 7.38 6.37
CA LYS A 162 -0.66 8.57 6.74
C LYS A 162 -0.80 9.67 5.69
N ASP A 163 -0.76 9.30 4.42
CA ASP A 163 -1.00 10.19 3.30
C ASP A 163 -1.82 9.45 2.24
N PHE A 164 -2.92 10.07 1.81
CA PHE A 164 -3.85 9.50 0.83
C PHE A 164 -3.40 9.69 -0.61
N PHE A 165 -2.42 10.57 -0.84
CA PHE A 165 -2.01 11.01 -2.17
C PHE A 165 -0.66 10.45 -2.62
N SER A 166 0.03 9.73 -1.75
CA SER A 166 1.29 9.03 -2.03
C SER A 166 1.13 7.53 -1.85
N ILE A 167 1.88 6.78 -2.66
CA ILE A 167 2.01 5.34 -2.50
C ILE A 167 3.07 5.06 -1.45
N ASP A 168 2.90 3.97 -0.70
CA ASP A 168 3.89 3.62 0.32
C ASP A 168 5.22 3.18 -0.31
N GLU A 169 6.31 3.88 0.03
CA GLU A 169 7.66 3.61 -0.47
C GLU A 169 8.14 2.17 -0.19
N ARG A 170 7.57 1.46 0.80
CA ARG A 170 7.92 0.05 1.05
C ARG A 170 7.53 -0.90 -0.09
N TYR A 171 6.73 -0.44 -1.05
CA TYR A 171 6.41 -1.19 -2.26
C TYR A 171 7.43 -1.01 -3.40
N HIS A 172 8.41 -0.11 -3.23
CA HIS A 172 9.53 0.06 -4.14
C HIS A 172 10.42 -1.19 -4.18
N ASP A 173 10.80 -1.63 -5.38
CA ASP A 173 11.74 -2.74 -5.55
C ASP A 173 13.16 -2.25 -5.81
N ARG A 174 14.10 -2.70 -4.97
CA ARG A 174 15.54 -2.35 -5.06
C ARG A 174 16.17 -2.70 -6.42
N LEU A 175 15.62 -3.68 -7.14
CA LEU A 175 16.09 -4.02 -8.50
C LEU A 175 15.91 -2.86 -9.49
N LEU A 176 15.06 -1.89 -9.20
CA LEU A 176 14.79 -0.73 -10.06
C LEU A 176 15.60 0.51 -9.71
N GLY A 177 16.52 0.43 -8.73
CA GLY A 177 17.39 1.55 -8.34
C GLY A 177 16.59 2.75 -7.87
N ASP A 178 16.92 3.97 -8.32
CA ASP A 178 16.24 5.20 -7.88
C ASP A 178 14.91 5.48 -8.62
N MET A 179 14.24 4.45 -9.13
CA MET A 179 12.93 4.61 -9.77
C MET A 179 11.87 4.93 -8.71
N ASN A 180 11.00 5.89 -9.01
CA ASN A 180 9.96 6.29 -8.06
C ASN A 180 8.85 5.22 -7.95
N VAL A 181 8.32 5.01 -6.75
CA VAL A 181 7.31 3.98 -6.45
C VAL A 181 6.00 4.20 -7.22
N GLU A 182 5.58 5.45 -7.48
CA GLU A 182 4.41 5.71 -8.33
C GLU A 182 4.64 5.32 -9.80
N GLU A 183 5.89 5.42 -10.28
CA GLU A 183 6.23 4.95 -11.62
C GLU A 183 6.19 3.42 -11.67
N GLU A 184 6.64 2.73 -10.62
CA GLU A 184 6.51 1.27 -10.51
C GLU A 184 5.06 0.81 -10.46
N PHE A 185 4.22 1.50 -9.69
CA PHE A 185 2.79 1.21 -9.67
C PHE A 185 2.15 1.44 -11.04
N THR A 186 2.55 2.51 -11.74
CA THR A 186 2.11 2.78 -13.11
C THR A 186 2.54 1.66 -14.07
N ALA A 187 3.79 1.20 -13.99
CA ALA A 187 4.28 0.08 -14.79
C ALA A 187 3.52 -1.21 -14.50
N PHE A 188 3.20 -1.47 -13.24
CA PHE A 188 2.37 -2.61 -12.84
C PHE A 188 0.96 -2.52 -13.45
N VAL A 189 0.31 -1.36 -13.40
CA VAL A 189 -1.01 -1.14 -14.00
C VAL A 189 -0.96 -1.31 -15.52
N GLU A 190 0.06 -0.76 -16.19
CA GLU A 190 0.29 -0.97 -17.63
C GLU A 190 0.43 -2.46 -17.95
N ALA A 191 1.25 -3.19 -17.18
CA ALA A 191 1.44 -4.64 -17.36
C ALA A 191 0.14 -5.43 -17.17
N ALA A 192 -0.63 -5.14 -16.12
CA ALA A 192 -1.92 -5.76 -15.88
C ALA A 192 -2.89 -5.50 -17.06
N HIS A 193 -2.97 -4.25 -17.55
CA HIS A 193 -3.82 -3.89 -18.68
C HIS A 193 -3.38 -4.54 -20.00
N ILE A 194 -2.08 -4.68 -20.27
CA ILE A 194 -1.57 -5.44 -21.43
C ILE A 194 -2.04 -6.90 -21.37
N MET A 195 -2.09 -7.47 -20.16
CA MET A 195 -2.60 -8.82 -19.93
C MET A 195 -4.13 -8.88 -19.83
N GLY A 196 -4.83 -7.77 -20.09
CA GLY A 196 -6.28 -7.70 -20.07
C GLY A 196 -6.92 -7.68 -18.68
N MET A 197 -6.11 -7.55 -17.63
CA MET A 197 -6.56 -7.54 -16.23
C MET A 197 -6.92 -6.13 -15.75
N ARG A 198 -8.01 -5.98 -15.00
CA ARG A 198 -8.38 -4.73 -14.32
C ARG A 198 -7.72 -4.59 -12.96
N VAL A 199 -7.53 -3.35 -12.51
CA VAL A 199 -7.01 -3.03 -11.17
C VAL A 199 -8.06 -2.26 -10.38
N VAL A 200 -8.34 -2.70 -9.16
CA VAL A 200 -9.29 -2.09 -8.20
C VAL A 200 -8.55 -1.79 -6.90
N LEU A 201 -8.77 -0.60 -6.35
CA LEU A 201 -8.11 -0.10 -5.14
C LEU A 201 -9.12 0.14 -4.01
N ASP A 202 -8.64 0.07 -2.77
CA ASP A 202 -9.39 0.28 -1.53
C ASP A 202 -9.01 1.65 -0.89
N PHE A 203 -10.02 2.43 -0.50
CA PHE A 203 -9.87 3.75 0.13
C PHE A 203 -10.84 3.89 1.31
N ILE A 204 -10.40 4.60 2.36
CA ILE A 204 -11.15 4.77 3.60
C ILE A 204 -11.30 6.27 3.91
N PRO A 205 -12.32 6.95 3.34
CA PRO A 205 -12.44 8.41 3.46
C PRO A 205 -12.66 8.92 4.89
N ARG A 206 -13.23 8.10 5.78
CA ARG A 206 -13.65 8.55 7.11
C ARG A 206 -12.51 8.71 8.11
N THR A 207 -11.45 7.91 8.00
CA THR A 207 -10.42 7.76 9.04
C THR A 207 -9.03 8.05 8.49
N SER A 208 -8.11 8.53 9.32
CA SER A 208 -6.71 8.79 8.95
C SER A 208 -5.78 8.36 10.10
N ALA A 209 -4.49 8.21 9.82
CA ALA A 209 -3.48 7.91 10.82
C ALA A 209 -3.36 9.00 11.89
N ARG A 210 -2.81 8.62 13.05
CA ARG A 210 -2.61 9.52 14.20
C ARG A 210 -1.57 10.61 13.93
N ASP A 211 -0.67 10.36 12.99
CA ASP A 211 0.42 11.20 12.49
C ASP A 211 0.21 11.53 11.00
N SER A 212 -1.04 11.66 10.57
CA SER A 212 -1.40 12.00 9.19
C SER A 212 -0.66 13.25 8.69
N ALA A 213 -0.14 13.19 7.46
CA ALA A 213 0.54 14.31 6.82
C ALA A 213 -0.37 15.55 6.65
N LEU A 214 -1.70 15.33 6.68
CA LEU A 214 -2.69 16.42 6.61
C LEU A 214 -2.72 17.27 7.88
N ILE A 215 -2.21 16.78 9.03
CA ILE A 215 -2.22 17.51 10.30
C ILE A 215 -1.46 18.83 10.19
N LEU A 216 -0.29 18.84 9.54
CA LEU A 216 0.52 20.06 9.42
C LEU A 216 -0.17 21.16 8.60
N LYS A 217 -1.01 20.78 7.63
CA LYS A 217 -1.68 21.71 6.72
C LYS A 217 -3.11 22.09 7.17
N ASN A 218 -3.84 21.15 7.76
CA ASN A 218 -5.25 21.31 8.15
C ASN A 218 -5.49 20.68 9.53
N PRO A 219 -4.95 21.25 10.63
CA PRO A 219 -5.03 20.63 11.94
C PRO A 219 -6.46 20.67 12.51
N GLU A 220 -7.32 21.56 12.00
CA GLU A 220 -8.75 21.64 12.31
C GLU A 220 -9.58 20.47 11.75
N TRP A 221 -9.03 19.68 10.83
CA TRP A 221 -9.70 18.46 10.34
C TRP A 221 -9.63 17.30 11.34
N PHE A 222 -8.83 17.43 12.40
CA PHE A 222 -8.59 16.41 13.41
C PHE A 222 -9.23 16.75 14.74
N TYR A 223 -9.52 15.71 15.53
CA TYR A 223 -9.98 15.86 16.91
C TYR A 223 -8.80 15.77 17.86
N TRP A 224 -8.75 16.68 18.82
CA TRP A 224 -7.65 16.80 19.76
C TRP A 224 -8.12 16.47 21.17
N ILE A 225 -7.30 15.71 21.90
CA ILE A 225 -7.48 15.46 23.33
C ILE A 225 -6.21 15.85 24.07
N ASP A 226 -6.35 16.18 25.34
CA ASP A 226 -5.22 16.39 26.23
C ASP A 226 -4.43 15.07 26.40
N ALA A 227 -3.12 15.10 26.15
CA ALA A 227 -2.27 13.91 26.18
C ALA A 227 -2.28 13.21 27.55
N SER A 228 -2.45 13.96 28.64
CA SER A 228 -2.59 13.40 29.99
C SER A 228 -3.80 12.48 30.15
N ARG A 229 -4.78 12.57 29.24
CA ARG A 229 -6.01 11.76 29.24
C ARG A 229 -5.92 10.51 28.37
N LEU A 230 -4.83 10.33 27.61
CA LEU A 230 -4.71 9.24 26.63
C LEU A 230 -4.94 7.85 27.25
N LYS A 231 -4.39 7.61 28.45
CA LYS A 231 -4.53 6.33 29.16
C LYS A 231 -5.98 5.98 29.50
N ASP A 232 -6.81 6.99 29.74
CA ASP A 232 -8.20 6.82 30.15
C ASP A 232 -9.19 6.93 28.98
N TYR A 233 -8.71 7.26 27.77
CA TYR A 233 -9.55 7.49 26.60
C TYR A 233 -10.20 6.20 26.10
N LYS A 234 -11.53 6.13 26.24
CA LYS A 234 -12.36 5.02 25.75
C LYS A 234 -13.79 5.51 25.49
N PRO A 235 -14.56 4.82 24.61
CA PRO A 235 -15.98 5.11 24.43
C PRO A 235 -16.73 5.05 25.77
N PRO A 236 -17.47 6.10 26.17
CA PRO A 236 -18.19 6.11 27.44
C PRO A 236 -19.31 5.08 27.42
N ARG A 237 -19.36 4.22 28.44
CA ARG A 237 -20.44 3.25 28.62
C ARG A 237 -21.61 3.89 29.38
N ILE A 238 -22.82 3.58 28.93
CA ILE A 238 -24.07 4.05 29.53
C ILE A 238 -24.89 2.82 29.88
N GLU A 239 -25.08 2.58 31.17
CA GLU A 239 -25.88 1.46 31.64
C GLU A 239 -27.34 1.62 31.22
N GLY A 240 -28.02 0.50 30.92
CA GLY A 240 -29.43 0.48 30.55
C GLY A 240 -29.77 0.76 29.08
N LEU A 241 -28.82 1.25 28.26
CA LEU A 241 -29.04 1.50 26.83
C LEU A 241 -28.78 0.29 25.90
N GLY A 242 -28.29 -0.82 26.44
CA GLY A 242 -27.96 -2.01 25.64
C GLY A 242 -26.81 -1.79 24.65
N PHE A 243 -26.70 -2.66 23.65
CA PHE A 243 -25.72 -2.54 22.56
C PHE A 243 -26.46 -2.21 21.26
N ASP A 244 -26.57 -0.92 20.95
CA ASP A 244 -27.21 -0.39 19.75
C ASP A 244 -26.54 0.92 19.31
N GLN A 245 -26.81 1.36 18.08
CA GLN A 245 -26.41 2.69 17.61
C GLN A 245 -27.29 3.76 18.27
N ALA A 246 -26.68 4.89 18.64
CA ALA A 246 -27.40 6.02 19.19
C ALA A 246 -28.42 6.56 18.18
N ARG A 247 -29.64 6.84 18.66
CA ARG A 247 -30.72 7.47 17.89
C ARG A 247 -30.98 8.88 18.39
N VAL A 248 -31.61 9.71 17.58
CA VAL A 248 -31.89 11.13 17.91
C VAL A 248 -32.62 11.24 19.26
N GLU A 249 -33.56 10.34 19.53
CA GLU A 249 -34.38 10.32 20.73
C GLU A 249 -33.57 9.97 21.99
N THR A 250 -32.46 9.23 21.83
CA THR A 250 -31.58 8.82 22.92
C THR A 250 -30.49 9.84 23.23
N LEU A 251 -30.27 10.84 22.36
CA LEU A 251 -29.22 11.83 22.54
C LEU A 251 -29.35 12.63 23.85
N PRO A 252 -30.55 13.11 24.27
CA PRO A 252 -30.66 13.82 25.55
C PRO A 252 -30.20 12.97 26.74
N LEU A 253 -30.54 11.68 26.74
CA LEU A 253 -30.09 10.73 27.76
C LEU A 253 -28.56 10.55 27.70
N ILE A 254 -28.01 10.33 26.51
CA ILE A 254 -26.56 10.17 26.29
C ILE A 254 -25.79 11.39 26.80
N TYR A 255 -26.17 12.60 26.40
CA TYR A 255 -25.48 13.84 26.78
C TYR A 255 -25.74 14.26 28.24
N SER A 256 -26.76 13.72 28.90
CA SER A 256 -26.98 13.91 30.33
C SER A 256 -26.08 13.03 31.22
N ASN A 257 -25.52 11.94 30.67
CA ASN A 257 -24.75 10.96 31.41
C ASN A 257 -23.38 11.51 31.87
N GLU A 258 -23.00 11.23 33.13
CA GLU A 258 -21.76 11.71 33.73
C GLU A 258 -20.49 11.20 33.01
N ASN A 259 -20.48 9.92 32.60
CA ASN A 259 -19.33 9.36 31.86
C ASN A 259 -19.14 10.06 30.51
N VAL A 260 -20.24 10.43 29.85
CA VAL A 260 -20.20 11.18 28.58
C VAL A 260 -19.69 12.59 28.81
N ARG A 261 -20.17 13.29 29.84
CA ARG A 261 -19.66 14.63 30.20
C ARG A 261 -18.16 14.60 30.52
N LYS A 262 -17.70 13.57 31.25
CA LYS A 262 -16.28 13.35 31.53
C LYS A 262 -15.48 13.11 30.24
N HIS A 263 -15.99 12.31 29.32
CA HIS A 263 -15.36 12.07 28.02
C HIS A 263 -15.25 13.36 27.19
N LEU A 264 -16.32 14.16 27.10
CA LEU A 264 -16.33 15.43 26.38
C LEU A 264 -15.32 16.45 26.94
N SER A 265 -15.06 16.43 28.26
CA SER A 265 -14.05 17.31 28.88
C SER A 265 -12.60 17.04 28.48
N MET A 266 -12.34 15.90 27.82
CA MET A 266 -10.99 15.51 27.38
C MET A 266 -10.55 16.28 26.13
N PHE A 267 -11.50 16.78 25.33
CA PHE A 267 -11.22 17.39 24.04
C PHE A 267 -10.66 18.81 24.18
N ARG A 268 -9.89 19.22 23.18
CA ARG A 268 -9.28 20.54 23.05
C ARG A 268 -9.56 21.09 21.67
N ASP A 269 -9.49 22.41 21.56
CA ASP A 269 -9.38 23.08 20.27
C ASP A 269 -8.08 22.66 19.56
N SER A 270 -8.02 22.84 18.24
CA SER A 270 -6.85 22.53 17.43
C SER A 270 -5.62 23.38 17.80
N PRO A 271 -4.39 22.87 17.59
CA PRO A 271 -3.16 23.57 17.94
C PRO A 271 -3.05 24.98 17.33
N GLU A 272 -3.47 25.18 16.08
CA GLU A 272 -3.44 26.50 15.43
C GLU A 272 -4.42 27.47 16.06
N LYS A 273 -5.54 26.99 16.59
CA LYS A 273 -6.52 27.81 17.29
C LYS A 273 -6.07 28.15 18.72
N LEU A 274 -5.46 27.21 19.42
CA LEU A 274 -4.96 27.41 20.79
C LEU A 274 -3.76 28.35 20.87
N ASN A 275 -2.79 28.20 19.95
CA ASN A 275 -1.61 29.07 19.89
C ASN A 275 -1.10 29.20 18.44
N PRO A 276 -1.62 30.19 17.68
CA PRO A 276 -1.29 30.37 16.27
C PRO A 276 0.21 30.59 15.99
N GLU A 277 0.92 31.30 16.87
CA GLU A 277 2.35 31.56 16.68
C GLU A 277 3.18 30.32 16.92
N LYS A 278 2.93 29.60 18.04
CA LYS A 278 3.61 28.34 18.32
C LYS A 278 3.36 27.31 17.22
N TRP A 279 2.13 27.24 16.70
CA TRP A 279 1.80 26.33 15.60
C TRP A 279 2.56 26.67 14.31
N ARG A 280 2.60 27.95 13.90
CA ARG A 280 3.37 28.36 12.71
C ARG A 280 4.86 28.00 12.85
N ASN A 281 5.44 28.25 14.02
CA ASN A 281 6.82 27.85 14.30
C ASN A 281 6.97 26.32 14.26
N PHE A 282 6.04 25.56 14.84
CA PHE A 282 6.08 24.10 14.80
C PHE A 282 6.08 23.57 13.35
N VAL A 283 5.15 24.07 12.52
CA VAL A 283 5.04 23.66 11.10
C VAL A 283 6.31 24.00 10.32
N SER A 284 6.90 25.19 10.52
CA SER A 284 8.11 25.57 9.79
C SER A 284 9.33 24.69 10.13
N HIS A 285 9.39 24.13 11.34
CA HIS A 285 10.45 23.20 11.76
C HIS A 285 10.22 21.77 11.26
N HIS A 286 8.98 21.43 10.88
CA HIS A 286 8.57 20.08 10.51
C HIS A 286 8.12 19.97 9.05
N GLU A 287 8.33 21.01 8.24
CA GLU A 287 8.02 20.96 6.81
C GLU A 287 8.90 19.88 6.14
N GLY A 288 8.26 18.85 5.61
CA GLY A 288 8.95 17.67 5.06
C GLY A 288 9.47 16.66 6.10
N ASN A 289 9.21 16.87 7.39
CA ASN A 289 9.52 15.88 8.43
C ASN A 289 8.31 15.00 8.71
N GLU A 290 8.50 13.70 8.53
CA GLU A 290 7.49 12.68 8.66
C GLU A 290 7.25 12.19 10.10
N ASN A 291 8.08 12.59 11.07
CA ASN A 291 8.07 12.10 12.44
C ASN A 291 7.78 13.22 13.46
N PHE A 292 6.76 14.05 13.21
CA PHE A 292 6.43 15.19 14.07
C PHE A 292 5.54 14.84 15.28
N LEU A 293 4.87 13.68 15.29
CA LEU A 293 3.81 13.40 16.28
C LEU A 293 4.32 13.40 17.72
N ASP A 294 5.53 12.92 17.96
CA ASP A 294 6.10 12.84 19.32
C ASP A 294 6.46 14.23 19.88
N GLU A 295 6.70 15.22 19.00
CA GLU A 295 6.99 16.61 19.36
C GLU A 295 5.74 17.48 19.52
N LEU A 296 4.59 16.95 19.11
CA LEU A 296 3.30 17.64 19.19
C LEU A 296 2.65 17.55 20.58
N VAL A 297 3.16 16.67 21.44
CA VAL A 297 2.62 16.30 22.77
C VAL A 297 3.02 17.29 23.86
#